data_AF-A0AAV5YKY8-F1
#
_entry.id   AF-A0AAV5YKY8-F1
#
_cell.length_a   1.000
_cell.length_b   1.000
_cell.length_c   1.000
_cell.angle_alpha   90.00
_cell.angle_beta   90.00
_cell.angle_gamma   90.00
#
_symmetry.space_group_name_H-M   'P 1'
#
loop_
_entity.id
_entity.type
_entity.pdbx_description
1 polymer ?
#
loop_
_entity_poly.entity_id
_entity_poly.type
_entity_poly.pdbx_seq_one_letter_code
_entity_poly.pdbx_strand_id
1 'polypeptide(L)'
;GLEMPNANYATALVLLAVSSISFVGVGMITAVLPLISPEKGAQLGFMAQGFLLVVSGVYYPVEVLPGWMQALSVISPATYALEGIRAAVLDGAGLGEVWGDLWPLLVLGALAVPVGLAVFRAGERYAKRHGKLKRSG
;
A
#
# COMPACT_ATOMS: atom_id res chain seq x y z
N GLY A 1 -22.34 -24.23 -1.38
CA GLY A 1 -21.43 -23.28 -0.71
C GLY A 1 -20.25 -23.06 -1.61
N LEU A 2 -19.54 -21.93 -1.51
CA LEU A 2 -18.27 -21.74 -2.20
C LEU A 2 -17.24 -22.70 -1.58
N GLU A 3 -17.26 -23.95 -2.02
CA GLU A 3 -16.21 -24.91 -1.69
C GLU A 3 -15.00 -24.53 -2.54
N MET A 4 -13.95 -24.03 -1.89
CA MET A 4 -12.64 -23.79 -2.51
C MET A 4 -11.68 -24.88 -2.02
N PRO A 5 -11.79 -26.12 -2.54
CA PRO A 5 -11.08 -27.29 -2.02
C PRO A 5 -9.55 -27.20 -2.15
N ASN A 6 -9.05 -26.32 -3.03
CA ASN A 6 -7.61 -26.16 -3.28
C ASN A 6 -7.04 -24.84 -2.73
N ALA A 7 -7.82 -24.01 -2.04
CA ALA A 7 -7.35 -22.70 -1.59
C ALA A 7 -6.16 -22.84 -0.61
N ASN A 8 -5.06 -22.16 -0.92
CA ASN A 8 -3.88 -22.11 -0.08
C ASN A 8 -3.96 -20.92 0.88
N TYR A 9 -4.69 -21.11 1.98
CA TYR A 9 -4.86 -20.08 3.02
C TYR A 9 -3.53 -19.65 3.66
N ALA A 10 -2.52 -20.52 3.68
CA ALA A 10 -1.20 -20.17 4.22
C ALA A 10 -0.49 -19.15 3.32
N THR A 11 -0.47 -19.38 2.01
CA THR A 11 0.06 -18.40 1.03
C THR A 11 -0.70 -17.07 1.12
N ALA A 12 -2.04 -17.12 1.19
CA ALA A 12 -2.86 -15.92 1.30
C ALA A 12 -2.57 -15.13 2.59
N LEU A 13 -2.39 -15.82 3.74
CA LEU A 13 -2.03 -15.18 5.01
C LEU A 13 -0.65 -14.53 4.96
N VAL A 14 0.34 -15.18 4.31
CA VAL A 14 1.68 -14.60 4.13
C VAL A 14 1.60 -13.35 3.28
N LEU A 15 0.91 -13.39 2.14
CA LEU A 15 0.71 -12.23 1.28
C LEU A 15 -0.01 -11.10 2.00
N LEU A 16 -1.05 -11.40 2.81
CA LEU A 16 -1.72 -10.42 3.66
C LEU A 16 -0.77 -9.78 4.67
N ALA A 17 0.08 -10.57 5.33
CA ALA A 17 1.05 -10.05 6.29
C ALA A 17 2.08 -9.11 5.62
N VAL A 18 2.64 -9.53 4.47
CA VAL A 18 3.65 -8.75 3.75
C VAL A 18 3.04 -7.49 3.12
N SER A 19 1.87 -7.61 2.52
CA SER A 19 1.16 -6.44 1.96
C SER A 19 0.81 -5.43 3.05
N SER A 20 0.38 -5.88 4.23
CA SER A 20 0.11 -4.99 5.37
C SER A 20 1.33 -4.15 5.75
N ILE A 21 2.53 -4.74 5.79
CA ILE A 21 3.78 -4.01 6.05
C ILE A 21 4.02 -2.93 4.97
N SER A 22 3.77 -3.27 3.71
CA SER A 22 3.91 -2.33 2.59
C SER A 22 2.93 -1.16 2.70
N PHE A 23 1.66 -1.44 3.00
CA PHE A 23 0.64 -0.42 3.22
C PHE A 23 0.95 0.47 4.42
N VAL A 24 1.53 -0.07 5.49
CA VAL A 24 1.99 0.73 6.64
C VAL A 24 3.05 1.73 6.21
N GLY A 25 4.03 1.34 5.39
CA GLY A 25 5.05 2.24 4.87
C GLY A 25 4.45 3.40 4.05
N VAL A 26 3.54 3.08 3.12
CA VAL A 26 2.83 4.10 2.33
C VAL A 26 1.98 5.01 3.22
N GLY A 27 1.27 4.45 4.19
CA GLY A 27 0.45 5.19 5.16
C GLY A 27 1.27 6.18 5.98
N MET A 28 2.47 5.78 6.42
CA MET A 28 3.39 6.68 7.14
C MET A 28 3.80 7.90 6.33
N ILE A 29 4.00 7.75 5.00
CA ILE A 29 4.31 8.88 4.12
C ILE A 29 3.13 9.86 4.11
N THR A 30 1.90 9.36 3.97
CA THR A 30 0.70 10.20 3.95
C THR A 30 0.38 10.85 5.30
N ALA A 31 0.80 10.24 6.42
CA ALA A 31 0.56 10.74 7.77
C ALA A 31 1.24 12.08 8.08
N VAL A 32 2.19 12.51 7.25
CA VAL A 32 2.83 13.84 7.36
C VAL A 32 1.95 14.97 6.85
N LEU A 33 1.09 14.71 5.87
CA LEU A 33 0.29 15.76 5.24
C LEU A 33 -0.66 16.43 6.26
N PRO A 34 -1.38 15.69 7.13
CA PRO A 34 -2.21 16.27 8.18
C PRO A 34 -1.41 17.07 9.23
N LEU A 35 -0.15 16.69 9.51
CA LEU A 35 0.71 17.40 10.48
C LEU A 35 1.03 18.83 10.04
N ILE A 36 1.08 19.07 8.72
CA ILE A 36 1.35 20.40 8.16
C ILE A 36 0.04 21.21 8.04
N SER A 37 -1.03 20.57 7.58
CA SER A 37 -2.37 21.15 7.47
C SER A 37 -3.44 20.08 7.74
N PRO A 38 -4.17 20.14 8.88
CA PRO A 38 -5.14 19.10 9.22
C PRO A 38 -6.26 18.92 8.18
N GLU A 39 -6.88 20.01 7.71
CA GLU A 39 -7.95 19.94 6.71
C GLU A 39 -7.44 19.56 5.32
N LYS A 40 -6.44 20.28 4.79
CA LYS A 40 -5.94 20.04 3.43
C LYS A 40 -5.16 18.72 3.33
N GLY A 41 -4.46 18.35 4.39
CA GLY A 41 -3.65 17.14 4.46
C GLY A 41 -4.49 15.86 4.54
N ALA A 42 -5.58 15.87 5.30
CA ALA A 42 -6.53 14.77 5.31
C ALA A 42 -7.18 14.60 3.93
N GLN A 43 -7.59 15.68 3.29
CA GLN A 43 -8.20 15.65 1.96
C GLN A 43 -7.23 15.12 0.88
N LEU A 44 -5.97 15.55 0.90
CA LEU A 44 -4.92 15.02 0.02
C LEU A 44 -4.65 13.54 0.27
N GLY A 45 -4.67 13.09 1.53
CA GLY A 45 -4.54 11.68 1.88
C GLY A 45 -5.66 10.82 1.29
N PHE A 46 -6.92 11.29 1.40
CA PHE A 46 -8.06 10.61 0.78
C PHE A 46 -7.97 10.55 -0.74
N MET A 47 -7.54 11.65 -1.38
CA MET A 47 -7.33 11.65 -2.83
C MET A 47 -6.25 10.65 -3.24
N ALA A 48 -5.11 10.63 -2.56
CA ALA A 48 -4.02 9.70 -2.82
C ALA A 48 -4.48 8.23 -2.66
N GLN A 49 -5.24 7.93 -1.61
CA GLN A 49 -5.82 6.60 -1.41
C GLN A 49 -6.80 6.21 -2.53
N GLY A 50 -7.66 7.14 -2.96
CA GLY A 50 -8.58 6.92 -4.08
C GLY A 50 -7.85 6.61 -5.39
N PHE A 51 -6.81 7.38 -5.71
CA PHE A 51 -5.97 7.11 -6.88
C PHE A 51 -5.31 5.73 -6.80
N LEU A 52 -4.80 5.36 -5.62
CA LEU A 52 -4.16 4.08 -5.40
C LEU A 52 -5.14 2.92 -5.63
N LEU A 53 -6.40 3.05 -5.18
CA LEU A 53 -7.45 2.05 -5.40
C LEU A 53 -7.84 1.88 -6.87
N VAL A 54 -7.84 2.96 -7.66
CA VAL A 54 -8.16 2.91 -9.10
C VAL A 54 -7.02 2.24 -9.88
N VAL A 55 -5.78 2.56 -9.53
CA VAL A 55 -4.58 2.09 -10.24
C VAL A 55 -4.16 0.68 -9.81
N SER A 56 -4.54 0.24 -8.60
CA SER A 56 -4.12 -1.04 -8.03
C SER A 56 -4.78 -2.28 -8.64
N GLY A 57 -5.76 -2.11 -9.52
CA GLY A 57 -6.50 -3.23 -10.09
C GLY A 57 -7.49 -3.92 -9.12
N VAL A 58 -7.90 -3.20 -8.06
CA VAL A 58 -9.01 -3.60 -7.17
C VAL A 58 -10.30 -3.78 -7.97
N TYR A 59 -10.61 -2.80 -8.83
CA TYR A 59 -11.86 -2.77 -9.60
C TYR A 59 -11.79 -3.52 -10.92
N TYR A 60 -10.64 -3.47 -11.60
CA TYR A 60 -10.40 -4.10 -12.90
C TYR A 60 -8.99 -4.69 -12.96
N PRO A 61 -8.77 -5.82 -13.65
CA PRO A 61 -7.42 -6.34 -13.89
C PRO A 61 -6.50 -5.25 -14.48
N VAL A 62 -5.23 -5.24 -14.10
CA VAL A 62 -4.28 -4.22 -14.59
C VAL A 62 -4.11 -4.30 -16.11
N GLU A 63 -4.25 -5.50 -16.68
CA GLU A 63 -4.12 -5.79 -18.11
C GLU A 63 -5.10 -5.00 -18.99
N VAL A 64 -6.28 -4.64 -18.48
CA VAL A 64 -7.28 -3.88 -19.24
C VAL A 64 -7.11 -2.37 -19.13
N LEU A 65 -6.19 -1.89 -18.29
CA LEU A 65 -5.92 -0.48 -18.12
C LEU A 65 -5.05 0.06 -19.28
N PRO A 66 -5.21 1.33 -19.70
CA PRO A 66 -4.33 1.95 -20.70
C PRO A 66 -2.86 1.97 -20.21
N GLY A 67 -1.89 1.85 -21.11
CA GLY A 67 -0.48 1.58 -20.76
C GLY A 67 0.16 2.53 -19.74
N TRP A 68 -0.27 3.79 -19.69
CA TRP A 68 0.20 4.74 -18.67
C TRP A 68 -0.29 4.39 -17.25
N MET A 69 -1.49 3.81 -17.11
CA MET A 69 -2.01 3.30 -15.84
C MET A 69 -1.31 2.01 -15.44
N GLN A 70 -1.03 1.11 -16.39
CA GLN A 70 -0.26 -0.12 -16.12
C GLN A 70 1.10 0.19 -15.51
N ALA A 71 1.79 1.22 -16.01
CA ALA A 71 3.06 1.67 -15.44
C ALA A 71 2.94 2.15 -13.98
N LEU A 72 1.80 2.75 -13.61
CA LEU A 72 1.54 3.17 -12.23
C LEU A 72 1.18 1.99 -11.33
N SER A 73 0.53 0.96 -11.86
CA SER A 73 0.18 -0.27 -11.14
C SER A 73 1.41 -1.03 -10.65
N VAL A 74 2.52 -1.01 -11.39
CA VAL A 74 3.80 -1.62 -10.99
C VAL A 74 4.37 -1.02 -9.70
N ILE A 75 4.03 0.23 -9.39
CA ILE A 75 4.48 0.90 -8.16
C ILE A 75 3.49 0.63 -7.00
N SER A 76 2.31 0.10 -7.31
CA SER A 76 1.25 -0.12 -6.34
C SER A 76 1.42 -1.46 -5.62
N PRO A 77 1.72 -1.48 -4.30
CA PRO A 77 1.76 -2.72 -3.54
C PRO A 77 0.38 -3.41 -3.53
N ALA A 78 -0.69 -2.65 -3.73
CA ALA A 78 -2.04 -3.19 -3.79
C ALA A 78 -2.27 -4.10 -5.01
N THR A 79 -1.57 -3.87 -6.14
CA THR A 79 -1.65 -4.74 -7.33
C THR A 79 -1.14 -6.13 -7.02
N TYR A 80 0.10 -6.23 -6.54
CA TYR A 80 0.72 -7.49 -6.19
C TYR A 80 -0.01 -8.22 -5.06
N ALA A 81 -0.53 -7.48 -4.07
CA ALA A 81 -1.33 -8.07 -3.00
C ALA A 81 -2.60 -8.76 -3.54
N LEU A 82 -3.29 -8.12 -4.49
CA LEU A 82 -4.51 -8.65 -5.06
C LEU A 82 -4.27 -9.83 -6.00
N GLU A 83 -3.29 -9.72 -6.90
CA GLU A 83 -2.94 -10.79 -7.83
C GLU A 83 -2.47 -12.04 -7.06
N GLY A 84 -1.56 -11.88 -6.11
CA GLY A 84 -1.09 -13.00 -5.30
C GLY A 84 -2.19 -13.65 -4.44
N ILE A 85 -3.08 -12.85 -3.82
CA ILE A 85 -4.18 -13.40 -3.01
C ILE A 85 -5.20 -14.12 -3.90
N ARG A 86 -5.49 -13.58 -5.10
CA ARG A 86 -6.36 -14.26 -6.08
C ARG A 86 -5.76 -15.61 -6.48
N ALA A 87 -4.48 -15.66 -6.83
CA ALA A 87 -3.80 -16.90 -7.18
C ALA A 87 -3.80 -17.92 -6.02
N ALA A 88 -3.55 -17.46 -4.79
CA ALA A 88 -3.54 -18.33 -3.60
C ALA A 88 -4.93 -18.91 -3.28
N VAL A 89 -6.00 -18.12 -3.44
CA VAL A 89 -7.36 -18.49 -3.05
C VAL A 89 -8.11 -19.22 -4.17
N LEU A 90 -7.98 -18.77 -5.42
CA LEU A 90 -8.71 -19.33 -6.57
C LEU A 90 -7.97 -20.54 -7.16
N ASP A 91 -6.66 -20.42 -7.34
CA ASP A 91 -5.85 -21.44 -8.03
C ASP A 91 -5.11 -22.37 -7.05
N GLY A 92 -5.12 -22.03 -5.76
CA GLY A 92 -4.42 -22.80 -4.73
C GLY A 92 -2.91 -22.60 -4.72
N ALA A 93 -2.44 -21.50 -5.30
CA ALA A 93 -1.03 -21.28 -5.56
C ALA A 93 -0.17 -21.32 -4.28
N GLY A 94 0.97 -22.02 -4.38
CA GLY A 94 2.00 -22.05 -3.34
C GLY A 94 2.84 -20.77 -3.29
N LEU A 95 3.60 -20.59 -2.21
CA LEU A 95 4.51 -19.44 -2.04
C LEU A 95 5.52 -19.27 -3.19
N GLY A 96 5.94 -20.37 -3.82
CA GLY A 96 6.87 -20.34 -4.96
C GLY A 96 6.21 -19.84 -6.25
N GLU A 97 4.90 -20.07 -6.42
CA GLU A 97 4.15 -19.68 -7.62
C GLU A 97 3.75 -18.20 -7.56
N VAL A 98 3.43 -17.69 -6.36
CA VAL A 98 3.19 -16.25 -6.13
C VAL A 98 4.47 -15.45 -5.88
N TRP A 99 5.65 -16.05 -6.10
CA TRP A 99 6.92 -15.37 -5.82
C TRP A 99 7.04 -14.05 -6.59
N GLY A 100 6.54 -14.03 -7.83
CA GLY A 100 6.50 -12.84 -8.69
C GLY A 100 5.78 -11.64 -8.08
N ASP A 101 4.79 -11.89 -7.21
CA ASP A 101 4.03 -10.87 -6.48
C ASP A 101 4.58 -10.62 -5.08
N LEU A 102 5.20 -11.62 -4.48
CA LEU A 102 5.72 -11.55 -3.13
C LEU A 102 7.02 -10.73 -3.05
N TRP A 103 7.94 -10.89 -4.01
CA TRP A 103 9.22 -10.16 -3.98
C TRP A 103 9.07 -8.64 -4.17
N PRO A 104 8.22 -8.10 -5.07
CA PRO A 104 8.01 -6.67 -5.19
C PRO A 104 7.35 -6.10 -3.95
N LEU A 105 6.41 -6.83 -3.33
CA LEU A 105 5.82 -6.45 -2.05
C LEU A 105 6.88 -6.32 -0.96
N LEU A 106 7.79 -7.30 -0.84
CA LEU A 106 8.87 -7.23 0.14
C LEU A 106 9.79 -6.03 -0.10
N VAL A 107 10.17 -5.76 -1.35
CA VAL A 107 11.01 -4.61 -1.72
C VAL A 107 10.29 -3.30 -1.43
N LEU A 108 9.03 -3.18 -1.85
CA LEU A 108 8.20 -1.99 -1.62
C LEU A 108 8.03 -1.74 -0.12
N GLY A 109 7.71 -2.76 0.67
CA GLY A 109 7.62 -2.63 2.13
C GLY A 109 8.96 -2.26 2.79
N ALA A 110 10.04 -2.93 2.40
CA ALA A 110 11.38 -2.66 2.92
C ALA A 110 11.88 -1.25 2.61
N LEU A 111 11.45 -0.65 1.49
CA LEU A 111 11.78 0.73 1.12
C LEU A 111 10.77 1.74 1.71
N ALA A 112 9.47 1.45 1.66
CA ALA A 112 8.43 2.37 2.07
C ALA A 112 8.45 2.63 3.59
N VAL A 113 8.78 1.62 4.40
CA VAL A 113 8.88 1.80 5.87
C VAL A 113 9.97 2.79 6.28
N PRO A 114 11.25 2.64 5.89
CA PRO A 114 12.30 3.60 6.25
C PRO A 114 12.07 4.98 5.61
N VAL A 115 11.58 5.04 4.37
CA VAL A 115 11.23 6.31 3.72
C VAL A 115 10.08 6.99 4.46
N GLY A 116 9.02 6.26 4.80
CA GLY A 116 7.88 6.75 5.57
C GLY A 116 8.31 7.27 6.94
N LEU A 117 9.17 6.54 7.66
CA LEU A 117 9.74 7.00 8.93
C LEU A 117 10.60 8.26 8.78
N ALA A 118 11.42 8.35 7.74
CA ALA A 118 12.26 9.52 7.47
C ALA A 118 11.41 10.76 7.16
N VAL A 119 10.41 10.61 6.29
CA VAL A 119 9.44 11.65 5.94
C VAL A 119 8.63 12.06 7.17
N PHE A 120 8.14 11.11 7.96
CA PHE A 120 7.44 11.36 9.22
C PHE A 120 8.27 12.20 10.20
N ARG A 121 9.50 11.79 10.46
CA ARG A 121 10.43 12.54 11.33
C ARG A 121 10.78 13.92 10.78
N ALA A 122 10.85 14.09 9.46
CA ALA A 122 11.09 15.39 8.84
C ALA A 122 9.88 16.30 8.98
N GLY A 123 8.68 15.78 8.74
CA GLY A 123 7.40 16.47 8.93
C GLY A 123 7.19 16.91 10.37
N GLU A 124 7.46 16.04 11.33
CA GLU A 124 7.37 16.36 12.76
C GLU A 124 8.34 17.49 13.17
N ARG A 125 9.59 17.43 12.68
CA ARG A 125 10.58 18.50 12.91
C ARG A 125 10.14 19.82 12.29
N TYR A 126 9.55 19.80 11.09
CA TYR A 126 9.02 20.98 10.42
C TYR A 126 7.84 21.60 11.18
N ALA A 127 6.89 20.77 11.63
CA ALA A 127 5.72 21.19 12.39
C ALA A 127 6.11 21.79 13.76
N LYS A 128 7.10 21.21 14.45
CA LYS A 128 7.65 21.75 15.70
C LYS A 128 8.32 23.12 15.49
N ARG A 129 9.06 23.31 14.39
CA ARG A 129 9.72 24.60 14.06
C ARG A 129 8.75 25.72 13.67
N HIS A 130 7.60 25.39 13.09
CA HIS A 130 6.57 26.37 12.69
C HIS A 130 5.57 26.73 13.82
N GLY A 131 5.86 26.35 15.07
CA GLY A 131 5.26 27.01 16.24
C GLY A 131 3.78 26.71 16.53
N LYS A 132 3.14 25.72 15.88
CA LYS A 132 1.72 25.38 16.17
C LYS A 132 1.49 24.67 17.51
N LEU A 133 2.54 24.37 18.29
CA LEU A 133 2.44 23.70 19.60
C LEU A 133 2.69 24.62 20.81
N LYS A 134 2.90 25.93 20.63
CA LYS A 134 3.20 26.82 21.77
C LYS A 134 2.14 27.86 22.11
N ARG A 135 0.92 27.74 21.57
CA ARG A 135 -0.20 28.64 21.93
C ARG A 135 -1.56 27.95 21.84
N SER A 136 -1.76 26.92 22.64
CA SER A 136 -3.04 26.77 23.34
C SER A 136 -2.66 26.70 24.80
N GLY A 137 -3.13 27.69 25.56
CA GLY A 137 -2.95 27.74 27.01
C GLY A 137 -3.72 26.62 27.71
#